data_AF-A0AAV9IHY1-F1
#
_entry.id   AF-A0AAV9IHY1-F1
#
_cell.length_a   1.000
_cell.length_b   1.000
_cell.length_c   1.000
_cell.angle_alpha   90.00
_cell.angle_beta   90.00
_cell.angle_gamma   90.00
#
_symmetry.space_group_name_H-M   'P 1'
#
loop_
_entity.id
_entity.type
_entity.pdbx_description
1 polymer ?
#
loop_
_entity_poly.entity_id
_entity_poly.type
_entity_poly.pdbx_seq_one_letter_code
_entity_poly.pdbx_strand_id
1 'polypeptide(L)'
;MARAEKQYIEYLSHNGLEIGNESLLSFLQSLTQKGNLAASTLRGKISTLRAFFREQKITLDEVEIRRIQREHQQKLEENRLQQDIEESEPALPETNVGPRLATYVDMAQVQSIAAKLSGPHRLAFLATIFTASTISTLQNVFFSNLSCYELDDVGGVRIELNLTKNSANEPKDYIHFIRNKDPELCVVGELARNMVNQFKYRIPNTSEKPLEVDEKIHRRLLRNIHKELCINLVLEEHACRLFATNYMRYKGVPESEIQQHSRCRGDEVNANYYGPDPPEAAIKTLAAVESVMDLPRSLVDPPFELIKKLCFRWLETDDHFYRVIGTVYLQDATIIPIPELEEDEEFQQFKNQSLSCQNRVKKAEERRRQEKLEESTEKERCRRKKPKVSSYDPENGVYMERYLSTVREIAEEYLFGIDNRESIQQLDRTRGSSWRRVSKERSFYCNRRKPIYILIEKLLQEYNQDKEAVLKRVVQDTKNVTVDEFLNSLFDGSYYRIHNME
;
A
#
# COMPACT_ATOMS: atom_id res chain seq x y z
N MET A 1 -3.21 54.06 -13.67
CA MET A 1 -3.64 52.85 -12.94
C MET A 1 -3.13 51.64 -13.70
N ALA A 2 -2.25 50.86 -13.09
CA ALA A 2 -1.68 49.68 -13.72
C ALA A 2 -2.77 48.61 -13.95
N ARG A 3 -2.64 47.81 -15.01
CA ARG A 3 -3.67 46.80 -15.40
C ARG A 3 -4.04 45.84 -14.25
N ALA A 4 -3.11 45.53 -13.36
CA ALA A 4 -3.34 44.66 -12.20
C ALA A 4 -4.20 45.33 -11.11
N GLU A 5 -3.98 46.63 -10.85
CA GLU A 5 -4.79 47.41 -9.90
C GLU A 5 -6.24 47.49 -10.35
N LYS A 6 -6.46 47.81 -11.63
CA LYS A 6 -7.80 47.88 -12.20
C LYS A 6 -8.56 46.56 -12.03
N GLN A 7 -7.91 45.43 -12.32
CA GLN A 7 -8.51 44.10 -12.15
C GLN A 7 -8.81 43.76 -10.69
N TYR A 8 -7.96 44.18 -9.76
CA TYR A 8 -8.21 43.99 -8.34
C TYR A 8 -9.41 44.83 -7.87
N ILE A 9 -9.50 46.10 -8.28
CA ILE A 9 -10.64 46.98 -7.97
C ILE A 9 -11.94 46.45 -8.57
N GLU A 10 -11.92 45.98 -9.82
CA GLU A 10 -13.07 45.33 -10.46
C GLU A 10 -13.49 44.07 -9.68
N TYR A 11 -12.53 43.27 -9.23
CA TYR A 11 -12.78 42.10 -8.39
C TYR A 11 -13.42 42.46 -7.05
N LEU A 12 -12.93 43.49 -6.36
CA LEU A 12 -13.50 43.98 -5.11
C LEU A 12 -14.94 44.44 -5.30
N SER A 13 -15.20 45.25 -6.33
CA SER A 13 -16.52 45.77 -6.66
C SER A 13 -17.52 44.64 -6.97
N HIS A 14 -17.09 43.63 -7.73
CA HIS A 14 -17.95 42.49 -8.08
C HIS A 14 -18.33 41.62 -6.87
N ASN A 15 -17.44 41.49 -5.89
CA ASN A 15 -17.64 40.62 -4.73
C ASN A 15 -18.07 41.37 -3.46
N GLY A 16 -18.25 42.69 -3.53
CA GLY A 16 -18.59 43.52 -2.36
C GLY A 16 -17.53 43.48 -1.26
N LEU A 17 -16.24 43.42 -1.63
CA LEU A 17 -15.13 43.31 -0.70
C LEU A 17 -14.41 44.66 -0.51
N GLU A 18 -13.87 44.88 0.69
CA GLU A 18 -13.01 46.03 0.98
C GLU A 18 -11.54 45.75 0.62
N ILE A 19 -10.74 46.81 0.46
CA ILE A 19 -9.29 46.68 0.22
C ILE A 19 -8.64 46.14 1.49
N GLY A 20 -8.03 44.96 1.42
CA GLY A 20 -7.40 44.31 2.57
C GLY A 20 -6.64 43.04 2.20
N ASN A 21 -5.96 42.44 3.18
CA ASN A 21 -5.18 41.21 2.97
C ASN A 21 -6.06 40.05 2.50
N GLU A 22 -7.20 39.82 3.15
CA GLU A 22 -8.10 38.72 2.81
C GLU A 22 -8.61 38.81 1.37
N SER A 23 -9.01 40.00 0.95
CA SER A 23 -9.51 40.22 -0.41
C SER A 23 -8.41 40.16 -1.46
N LEU A 24 -7.18 40.57 -1.15
CA LEU A 24 -6.01 40.36 -2.01
C LEU A 24 -5.69 38.87 -2.18
N LEU A 25 -5.68 38.10 -1.08
CA LEU A 25 -5.40 36.68 -1.11
C LEU A 25 -6.44 35.91 -1.93
N SER A 26 -7.72 36.24 -1.73
CA SER A 26 -8.82 35.67 -2.52
C SER A 26 -8.71 36.03 -4.01
N PHE A 27 -8.33 37.27 -4.32
CA PHE A 27 -8.07 37.69 -5.69
C PHE A 27 -6.91 36.89 -6.31
N LEU A 28 -5.79 36.74 -5.62
CA LEU A 28 -4.64 35.98 -6.11
C LEU A 28 -5.00 34.50 -6.32
N GLN A 29 -5.75 33.88 -5.42
CA GLN A 29 -6.27 32.52 -5.58
C GLN A 29 -7.20 32.38 -6.80
N SER A 30 -8.07 33.38 -7.04
CA SER A 30 -8.94 33.37 -8.23
C SER A 30 -8.17 33.43 -9.54
N LEU A 31 -6.99 34.09 -9.54
CA LEU A 31 -6.10 34.17 -10.70
C LEU A 31 -5.39 32.84 -10.95
N THR A 32 -4.99 32.11 -9.90
CA THR A 32 -4.28 30.83 -10.01
C THR A 32 -5.22 29.67 -10.34
N GLN A 33 -6.48 29.72 -9.90
CA GLN A 33 -7.50 28.72 -10.23
C GLN A 33 -7.83 28.64 -11.73
N LYS A 34 -7.60 29.71 -12.50
CA LYS A 34 -7.82 29.73 -13.96
C LYS A 34 -6.78 28.94 -14.76
N GLY A 35 -5.80 28.28 -14.11
CA GLY A 35 -4.93 27.24 -14.67
C GLY A 35 -3.84 27.69 -15.65
N ASN A 36 -4.04 28.80 -16.37
CA ASN A 36 -3.21 29.18 -17.52
C ASN A 36 -2.34 30.43 -17.29
N LEU A 37 -2.26 30.93 -16.05
CA LEU A 37 -1.47 32.13 -15.76
C LEU A 37 0.01 31.76 -15.66
N ALA A 38 0.88 32.36 -16.47
CA ALA A 38 2.32 32.15 -16.31
C ALA A 38 2.82 32.66 -14.94
N ALA A 39 3.75 31.94 -14.31
CA ALA A 39 4.32 32.32 -13.01
C ALA A 39 4.95 33.72 -13.02
N SER A 40 5.58 34.11 -14.15
CA SER A 40 6.13 35.46 -14.36
C SER A 40 5.04 36.54 -14.33
N THR A 41 3.88 36.27 -14.91
CA THR A 41 2.73 37.19 -14.92
C THR A 41 2.14 37.35 -13.51
N LEU A 42 2.02 36.26 -12.74
CA LEU A 42 1.58 36.32 -11.34
C LEU A 42 2.55 37.16 -10.49
N ARG A 43 3.86 36.93 -10.62
CA ARG A 43 4.90 37.74 -9.94
C ARG A 43 4.80 39.22 -10.29
N GLY A 44 4.59 39.53 -11.58
CA GLY A 44 4.40 40.91 -12.04
C GLY A 44 3.18 41.57 -11.39
N LYS A 45 2.03 40.88 -11.37
CA LYS A 45 0.80 41.37 -10.72
C LYS A 45 0.99 41.61 -9.22
N ILE A 46 1.64 40.68 -8.51
CA ILE A 46 1.93 40.81 -7.08
C ILE A 46 2.84 42.02 -6.82
N SER A 47 3.87 42.24 -7.65
CA SER A 47 4.75 43.41 -7.54
C SER A 47 3.99 44.73 -7.68
N THR A 48 3.10 44.82 -8.67
CA THR A 48 2.23 46.00 -8.85
C THR A 48 1.29 46.20 -7.67
N LEU A 49 0.65 45.14 -7.17
CA LEU A 49 -0.25 45.23 -6.03
C LEU A 49 0.50 45.60 -4.74
N ARG A 50 1.74 45.14 -4.55
CA ARG A 50 2.60 45.61 -3.44
C ARG A 50 2.85 47.12 -3.48
N ALA A 51 3.00 47.72 -4.66
CA ALA A 51 3.12 49.16 -4.78
C ALA A 51 1.81 49.87 -4.39
N PHE A 52 0.69 49.40 -4.93
CA PHE A 52 -0.65 49.90 -4.60
C PHE A 52 -0.96 49.85 -3.10
N PHE A 53 -0.74 48.70 -2.44
CA PHE A 53 -0.99 48.55 -1.00
C PHE A 53 -0.07 49.41 -0.14
N ARG A 54 1.18 49.66 -0.58
CA ARG A 54 2.08 50.61 0.09
C ARG A 54 1.56 52.05 0.02
N GLU A 55 0.99 52.47 -1.11
CA GLU A 55 0.35 53.78 -1.24
C GLU A 55 -0.88 53.92 -0.32
N GLN A 56 -1.64 52.83 -0.14
CA GLN A 56 -2.76 52.76 0.78
C GLN A 56 -2.35 52.59 2.27
N LYS A 57 -1.05 52.50 2.56
CA LYS A 57 -0.49 52.25 3.91
C LYS A 57 -1.00 50.95 4.56
N ILE A 58 -1.28 49.92 3.76
CA ILE A 58 -1.72 48.61 4.24
C ILE A 58 -0.52 47.65 4.21
N THR A 59 -0.23 47.02 5.34
CA THR A 59 0.83 45.99 5.44
C THR A 59 0.33 44.66 4.89
N LEU A 60 1.09 44.08 3.96
CA LEU A 60 0.76 42.81 3.32
C LEU A 60 1.24 41.61 4.12
N ASP A 61 0.46 40.52 4.10
CA ASP A 61 0.90 39.21 4.58
C ASP A 61 1.84 38.56 3.55
N GLU A 62 3.13 38.84 3.68
CA GLU A 62 4.17 38.32 2.79
C GLU A 62 4.40 36.81 2.91
N VAL A 63 4.00 36.18 4.02
CA VAL A 63 4.11 34.72 4.20
C VAL A 63 3.10 34.03 3.29
N GLU A 64 1.86 34.50 3.33
CA GLU A 64 0.75 33.92 2.57
C GLU A 64 0.87 34.20 1.07
N ILE A 65 1.35 35.39 0.68
CA ILE A 65 1.66 35.70 -0.73
C ILE A 65 2.73 34.74 -1.27
N ARG A 66 3.77 34.43 -0.50
CA ARG A 66 4.82 33.45 -0.90
C ARG A 66 4.26 32.02 -0.97
N ARG A 67 3.28 31.68 -0.12
CA ARG A 67 2.59 30.38 -0.17
C ARG A 67 1.84 30.22 -1.49
N ILE A 68 1.00 31.18 -1.87
CA ILE A 68 0.25 31.17 -3.14
C ILE A 68 1.19 31.12 -4.36
N GLN A 69 2.31 31.85 -4.33
CA GLN A 69 3.30 31.80 -5.41
C GLN A 69 3.93 30.41 -5.59
N ARG A 70 4.21 29.70 -4.50
CA ARG A 70 4.77 28.34 -4.52
C ARG A 70 3.75 27.33 -5.06
N GLU A 71 2.52 27.36 -4.55
CA GLU A 71 1.42 26.49 -5.01
C GLU A 71 1.16 26.65 -6.52
N HIS A 72 1.19 27.88 -7.02
CA HIS A 72 0.97 28.14 -8.45
C HIS A 72 2.12 27.65 -9.33
N GLN A 73 3.36 27.78 -8.87
CA GLN A 73 4.53 27.27 -9.59
C GLN A 73 4.49 25.74 -9.69
N GLN A 74 4.12 25.07 -8.59
CA GLN A 74 3.97 23.61 -8.55
C GLN A 74 2.89 23.12 -9.51
N LYS A 75 1.71 23.74 -9.52
CA LYS A 75 0.63 23.40 -10.49
C LYS A 75 1.06 23.55 -11.95
N LEU A 76 1.88 24.55 -12.27
CA LEU A 76 2.41 24.71 -13.62
C LEU A 76 3.40 23.60 -13.99
N GLU A 77 4.20 23.13 -13.03
CA GLU A 77 5.13 22.01 -13.23
C GLU A 77 4.38 20.69 -13.38
N GLU A 78 3.33 20.46 -12.58
CA GLU A 78 2.42 19.31 -12.71
C GLU A 78 1.75 19.29 -14.09
N ASN A 79 1.18 20.42 -14.53
CA ASN A 79 0.56 20.52 -15.86
C ASN A 79 1.56 20.28 -16.99
N ARG A 80 2.81 20.76 -16.84
CA ARG A 80 3.86 20.51 -17.84
C ARG A 80 4.24 19.04 -17.91
N LEU A 81 4.43 18.39 -16.76
CA LEU A 81 4.72 16.95 -16.70
C LEU A 81 3.58 16.13 -17.30
N GLN A 82 2.34 16.50 -17.02
CA GLN A 82 1.16 15.85 -17.62
C GLN A 82 1.16 16.01 -19.15
N GLN A 83 1.48 17.21 -19.65
CA GLN A 83 1.58 17.47 -21.09
C GLN A 83 2.73 16.68 -21.73
N ASP A 84 3.91 16.60 -21.09
CA ASP A 84 5.05 15.83 -21.58
C ASP A 84 4.72 14.31 -21.65
N ILE A 85 3.90 13.82 -20.71
CA ILE A 85 3.38 12.44 -20.72
C ILE A 85 2.41 12.23 -21.89
N GLU A 86 1.50 13.18 -22.13
CA GLU A 86 0.53 13.12 -23.22
C GLU A 86 1.20 13.23 -24.62
N GLU A 87 2.26 14.02 -24.74
CA GLU A 87 2.99 14.22 -26.00
C GLU A 87 3.99 13.09 -26.32
N SER A 88 4.39 12.29 -25.33
CA SER A 88 5.37 11.19 -25.50
C SER A 88 4.76 9.81 -25.78
N GLU A 89 3.43 9.66 -25.75
CA GLU A 89 2.74 8.42 -26.11
C GLU A 89 2.40 8.37 -27.62
N PRO A 90 2.93 7.42 -28.42
CA PRO A 90 2.44 7.18 -29.76
C PRO A 90 1.00 6.65 -29.68
N ALA A 91 0.11 7.21 -30.50
CA ALA A 91 -1.31 6.86 -30.56
C ALA A 91 -1.54 5.35 -30.73
N LEU A 92 -1.78 4.66 -29.61
CA LEU A 92 -2.30 3.29 -29.58
C LEU A 92 -3.83 3.34 -29.44
N PRO A 93 -4.55 2.42 -30.09
CA PRO A 93 -6.00 2.48 -30.17
C PRO A 93 -6.63 2.34 -28.78
N GLU A 94 -7.62 3.21 -28.54
CA GLU A 94 -8.44 3.32 -27.33
C GLU A 94 -8.86 1.94 -26.81
N THR A 95 -8.09 1.43 -25.86
CA THR A 95 -8.54 0.41 -24.93
C THR A 95 -8.81 1.12 -23.62
N ASN A 96 -10.02 0.93 -23.07
CA ASN A 96 -10.44 1.41 -21.76
C ASN A 96 -9.37 1.09 -20.71
N VAL A 97 -8.48 2.05 -20.43
CA VAL A 97 -7.60 2.01 -19.28
C VAL A 97 -8.46 2.46 -18.11
N GLY A 98 -9.07 1.49 -17.43
CA GLY A 98 -9.51 1.68 -16.04
C GLY A 98 -8.34 2.22 -15.21
N PRO A 99 -8.61 2.82 -14.03
CA PRO A 99 -7.63 3.58 -13.25
C PRO A 99 -6.31 2.80 -13.18
N ARG A 100 -5.26 3.37 -13.78
CA ARG A 100 -3.92 2.78 -13.87
C ARG A 100 -3.62 2.17 -12.51
N LEU A 101 -3.46 0.85 -12.52
CA LEU A 101 -3.20 0.03 -11.35
C LEU A 101 -2.24 0.76 -10.41
N ALA A 102 -2.70 1.08 -9.20
CA ALA A 102 -1.82 1.35 -8.09
C ALA A 102 -0.77 0.25 -8.10
N THR A 103 0.49 0.62 -8.33
CA THR A 103 1.64 -0.28 -8.35
C THR A 103 1.55 -1.13 -7.09
N TYR A 104 1.21 -2.41 -7.28
CA TYR A 104 1.13 -3.35 -6.18
C TYR A 104 2.49 -3.36 -5.49
N VAL A 105 2.45 -3.14 -4.19
CA VAL A 105 3.64 -3.27 -3.36
C VAL A 105 3.97 -4.74 -3.29
N ASP A 106 5.08 -5.10 -3.90
CA ASP A 106 5.67 -6.40 -3.70
C ASP A 106 6.40 -6.40 -2.35
N MET A 107 5.83 -7.08 -1.34
CA MET A 107 6.48 -7.22 -0.03
C MET A 107 7.85 -7.90 -0.14
N ALA A 108 8.10 -8.72 -1.17
CA ALA A 108 9.41 -9.30 -1.42
C ALA A 108 10.44 -8.23 -1.80
N GLN A 109 10.03 -7.16 -2.50
CA GLN A 109 10.89 -6.00 -2.78
C GLN A 109 11.18 -5.21 -1.50
N VAL A 110 10.16 -4.97 -0.66
CA VAL A 110 10.36 -4.30 0.64
C VAL A 110 11.35 -5.07 1.50
N GLN A 111 11.20 -6.40 1.56
CA GLN A 111 12.12 -7.28 2.29
C GLN A 111 13.54 -7.24 1.70
N SER A 112 13.66 -7.29 0.37
CA SER A 112 14.96 -7.20 -0.33
C SER A 112 15.69 -5.89 -0.04
N ILE A 113 14.97 -4.76 -0.02
CA ILE A 113 15.53 -3.45 0.32
C ILE A 113 15.91 -3.40 1.81
N ALA A 114 15.01 -3.85 2.69
CA ALA A 114 15.25 -3.86 4.13
C ALA A 114 16.48 -4.70 4.52
N ALA A 115 16.69 -5.84 3.85
CA ALA A 115 17.86 -6.71 4.07
C ALA A 115 19.20 -6.07 3.68
N LYS A 116 19.17 -5.06 2.79
CA LYS A 116 20.37 -4.29 2.35
C LYS A 116 20.65 -3.08 3.24
N LEU A 117 19.71 -2.70 4.12
CA LEU A 117 19.87 -1.61 5.07
C LEU A 117 20.25 -2.15 6.46
N SER A 118 20.89 -1.32 7.26
CA SER A 118 21.24 -1.67 8.64
C SER A 118 20.96 -0.51 9.61
N GLY A 119 20.79 -0.88 10.89
CA GLY A 119 20.65 0.04 12.01
C GLY A 119 19.57 1.10 11.82
N PRO A 120 19.89 2.40 12.01
CA PRO A 120 18.88 3.45 11.98
C PRO A 120 18.33 3.68 10.57
N HIS A 121 19.09 3.40 9.50
CA HIS A 121 18.57 3.51 8.14
C HIS A 121 17.53 2.43 7.82
N ARG A 122 17.71 1.20 8.32
CA ARG A 122 16.69 0.14 8.17
C ARG A 122 15.43 0.49 8.92
N LEU A 123 15.56 0.97 10.16
CA LEU A 123 14.42 1.43 10.96
C LEU A 123 13.66 2.56 10.26
N ALA A 124 14.37 3.57 9.75
CA ALA A 124 13.74 4.66 9.00
C ALA A 124 12.97 4.15 7.79
N PHE A 125 13.55 3.24 6.99
CA PHE A 125 12.88 2.68 5.82
C PHE A 125 11.62 1.88 6.21
N LEU A 126 11.70 0.99 7.19
CA LEU A 126 10.54 0.20 7.61
C LEU A 126 9.46 1.09 8.25
N ALA A 127 9.85 2.04 9.10
CA ALA A 127 8.93 2.96 9.74
C ALA A 127 8.21 3.83 8.71
N THR A 128 8.92 4.40 7.72
CA THR A 128 8.25 5.21 6.70
C THR A 128 7.22 4.38 5.94
N ILE A 129 7.57 3.17 5.50
CA ILE A 129 6.70 2.24 4.78
C ILE A 129 5.45 1.87 5.58
N PHE A 130 5.62 1.45 6.84
CA PHE A 130 4.52 0.91 7.65
C PHE A 130 3.76 1.96 8.46
N THR A 131 4.18 3.22 8.49
CA THR A 131 3.44 4.28 9.20
C THR A 131 3.06 5.46 8.35
N ALA A 132 3.33 5.43 7.05
CA ALA A 132 3.07 6.56 6.17
C ALA A 132 3.80 7.86 6.59
N SER A 133 4.88 7.73 7.36
CA SER A 133 5.64 8.87 7.88
C SER A 133 6.74 9.28 6.93
N THR A 134 7.15 10.55 7.00
CA THR A 134 8.39 11.00 6.34
C THR A 134 9.57 10.79 7.27
N ILE A 135 10.78 10.73 6.70
CA ILE A 135 12.02 10.68 7.48
C ILE A 135 12.12 11.91 8.39
N SER A 136 11.76 13.09 7.88
CA SER A 136 11.76 14.34 8.64
C SER A 136 10.82 14.30 9.85
N THR A 137 9.65 13.67 9.73
CA THR A 137 8.76 13.44 10.88
C THR A 137 9.42 12.52 11.90
N LEU A 138 9.98 11.39 11.45
CA LEU A 138 10.60 10.41 12.35
C LEU A 138 11.85 10.95 13.06
N GLN A 139 12.62 11.84 12.41
CA GLN A 139 13.78 12.52 13.01
C GLN A 139 13.42 13.47 14.14
N ASN A 140 12.15 13.85 14.29
CA ASN A 140 11.69 14.74 15.35
C ASN A 140 11.12 13.99 16.57
N VAL A 141 11.14 12.66 16.53
CA VAL A 141 10.75 11.81 17.66
C VAL A 141 11.88 11.79 18.68
N PHE A 142 11.53 11.93 19.96
CA PHE A 142 12.39 11.71 21.12
C PHE A 142 11.96 10.45 21.88
N PHE A 143 12.83 9.93 22.76
CA PHE A 143 12.48 8.79 23.61
C PHE A 143 11.27 9.05 24.50
N SER A 144 11.13 10.28 25.00
CA SER A 144 9.96 10.69 25.80
C SER A 144 8.64 10.65 25.02
N ASN A 145 8.68 10.57 23.69
CA ASN A 145 7.49 10.46 22.85
C ASN A 145 7.01 9.02 22.70
N LEU A 146 7.81 8.02 23.09
CA LEU A 146 7.47 6.61 22.94
C LEU A 146 6.62 6.13 24.11
N SER A 147 5.53 5.44 23.80
CA SER A 147 4.72 4.69 24.76
C SER A 147 4.54 3.27 24.23
N CYS A 148 4.51 2.29 25.12
CA CYS A 148 4.35 0.89 24.74
C CYS A 148 3.07 0.33 25.34
N TYR A 149 2.34 -0.42 24.53
CA TYR A 149 1.11 -1.10 24.89
C TYR A 149 1.20 -2.56 24.45
N GLU A 150 0.95 -3.46 25.39
CA GLU A 150 0.63 -4.86 25.07
C GLU A 150 -0.83 -4.90 24.61
N LEU A 151 -1.10 -5.59 23.50
CA LEU A 151 -2.46 -5.75 22.98
C LEU A 151 -3.06 -7.00 23.63
N ASP A 152 -3.87 -6.80 24.67
CA ASP A 152 -4.38 -7.83 25.60
C ASP A 152 -5.00 -9.05 24.90
N ASP A 153 -5.77 -8.85 23.83
CA ASP A 153 -6.52 -9.93 23.17
C ASP A 153 -5.67 -10.81 22.24
N VAL A 154 -4.42 -10.42 21.99
CA VAL A 154 -3.68 -10.85 20.79
C VAL A 154 -2.18 -11.05 21.02
N GLY A 155 -1.65 -10.68 22.17
CA GLY A 155 -0.21 -10.84 22.48
C GLY A 155 0.69 -10.04 21.53
N GLY A 156 0.13 -9.02 20.88
CA GLY A 156 0.85 -8.10 20.01
C GLY A 156 1.49 -6.97 20.82
N VAL A 157 2.58 -6.40 20.30
CA VAL A 157 3.19 -5.19 20.87
C VAL A 157 2.88 -4.02 19.95
N ARG A 158 2.33 -2.95 20.53
CA ARG A 158 2.09 -1.67 19.88
C ARG A 158 2.95 -0.61 20.56
N ILE A 159 3.83 0.02 19.79
CA ILE A 159 4.55 1.22 20.24
C ILE A 159 3.87 2.43 19.62
N GLU A 160 3.44 3.35 20.47
CA GLU A 160 2.87 4.63 20.08
C GLU A 160 3.93 5.71 20.18
N LEU A 161 3.92 6.63 19.23
CA LEU A 161 4.80 7.79 19.18
C LEU A 161 3.96 9.05 19.13
N ASN A 162 4.05 9.86 20.17
CA ASN A 162 3.38 11.14 20.24
C ASN A 162 4.24 12.23 19.57
N LEU A 163 3.83 12.73 18.41
CA LEU A 163 4.56 13.73 17.61
C LEU A 163 4.34 15.17 18.08
N THR A 164 3.35 15.41 18.93
CA THR A 164 2.95 16.76 19.35
C THR A 164 4.02 17.39 20.21
N LYS A 165 4.45 18.61 19.84
CA LYS A 165 5.26 19.43 20.73
C LYS A 165 4.39 19.84 21.93
N ASN A 166 5.01 20.01 23.10
CA ASN A 166 4.41 20.16 24.44
C ASN A 166 3.34 21.26 24.65
N SER A 167 2.71 21.83 23.63
CA SER A 167 1.59 22.75 23.83
C SER A 167 0.33 21.95 24.18
N ALA A 168 -0.25 22.23 25.35
CA ALA A 168 -1.40 21.49 25.89
C ALA A 168 -2.68 21.62 25.03
N ASN A 169 -2.68 22.52 24.04
CA ASN A 169 -3.83 22.88 23.23
C ASN A 169 -3.71 22.43 21.76
N GLU A 170 -2.57 21.89 21.33
CA GLU A 170 -2.44 21.34 19.97
C GLU A 170 -3.04 19.93 19.89
N PRO A 171 -3.72 19.61 18.78
CA PRO A 171 -4.19 18.25 18.53
C PRO A 171 -3.01 17.30 18.55
N LYS A 172 -3.16 16.19 19.28
CA LYS A 172 -2.07 15.22 19.40
C LYS A 172 -2.00 14.34 18.18
N ASP A 173 -0.80 14.25 17.60
CA ASP A 173 -0.51 13.40 16.45
C ASP A 173 0.21 12.14 16.92
N TYR A 174 -0.31 10.96 16.54
CA TYR A 174 0.22 9.68 16.97
C TYR A 174 0.66 8.80 15.80
N ILE A 175 1.85 8.21 15.90
CA ILE A 175 2.27 7.11 15.02
C ILE A 175 2.18 5.81 15.82
N HIS A 176 1.74 4.72 15.19
CA HIS A 176 1.75 3.40 15.82
C HIS A 176 2.68 2.46 15.04
N PHE A 177 3.69 1.93 15.73
CA PHE A 177 4.42 0.75 15.27
C PHE A 177 3.77 -0.49 15.85
N ILE A 178 3.41 -1.41 14.97
CA ILE A 178 2.83 -2.69 15.37
C ILE A 178 3.86 -3.75 15.04
N ARG A 179 4.06 -4.69 15.97
CA ARG A 179 4.95 -5.82 15.73
C ARG A 179 4.47 -6.58 14.50
N ASN A 180 5.36 -6.85 13.54
CA ASN A 180 5.03 -7.65 12.36
C ASN A 180 5.16 -9.15 12.69
N LYS A 181 4.56 -10.08 11.93
CA LYS A 181 4.87 -11.52 12.06
C LYS A 181 6.29 -11.84 11.54
N ASP A 182 6.70 -11.18 10.46
CA ASP A 182 8.02 -11.35 9.85
C ASP A 182 9.08 -10.50 10.57
N PRO A 183 10.10 -11.12 11.20
CA PRO A 183 11.17 -10.41 11.89
C PRO A 183 12.00 -9.50 10.99
N GLU A 184 12.04 -9.77 9.69
CA GLU A 184 12.79 -8.93 8.76
C GLU A 184 12.08 -7.63 8.40
N LEU A 185 10.75 -7.59 8.55
CA LEU A 185 9.89 -6.45 8.26
C LEU A 185 9.36 -5.75 9.52
N CYS A 186 9.81 -6.17 10.70
CA CYS A 186 9.28 -5.69 11.97
C CYS A 186 9.85 -4.32 12.36
N VAL A 187 9.04 -3.26 12.27
CA VAL A 187 9.45 -1.93 12.76
C VAL A 187 9.77 -1.95 14.25
N VAL A 188 8.91 -2.59 15.06
CA VAL A 188 9.11 -2.74 16.51
C VAL A 188 10.38 -3.53 16.82
N GLY A 189 10.67 -4.59 16.05
CA GLY A 189 11.88 -5.40 16.19
C GLY A 189 13.14 -4.62 15.85
N GLU A 190 13.12 -3.85 14.76
CA GLU A 190 14.25 -3.01 14.36
C GLU A 190 14.45 -1.83 15.32
N LEU A 191 13.37 -1.27 15.88
CA LEU A 191 13.44 -0.27 16.95
C LEU A 191 14.10 -0.86 18.20
N ALA A 192 13.67 -2.06 18.62
CA ALA A 192 14.25 -2.74 19.76
C ALA A 192 15.75 -3.03 19.56
N ARG A 193 16.16 -3.47 18.36
CA ARG A 193 17.58 -3.68 18.02
C ARG A 193 18.38 -2.39 18.09
N ASN A 194 17.87 -1.29 17.51
CA ASN A 194 18.55 0.01 17.60
C ASN A 194 18.68 0.49 19.06
N MET A 195 17.61 0.34 19.86
CA MET A 195 17.62 0.73 21.27
C MET A 195 18.62 -0.08 22.08
N VAL A 196 18.64 -1.41 21.95
CA VAL A 196 19.61 -2.24 22.66
C VAL A 196 21.03 -1.87 22.25
N ASN A 197 21.31 -1.71 20.97
CA ASN A 197 22.64 -1.35 20.49
C ASN A 197 23.12 0.01 21.04
N GLN A 198 22.23 0.99 21.16
CA GLN A 198 22.57 2.34 21.61
C GLN A 198 22.64 2.46 23.15
N PHE A 199 21.82 1.68 23.87
CA PHE A 199 21.59 1.86 25.31
C PHE A 199 21.96 0.66 26.17
N LYS A 200 22.59 -0.39 25.64
CA LYS A 200 22.92 -1.59 26.43
C LYS A 200 23.66 -1.31 27.74
N TYR A 201 24.55 -0.31 27.74
CA TYR A 201 25.44 0.01 28.86
C TYR A 201 25.18 1.38 29.50
N ARG A 202 24.12 2.10 29.10
CA ARG A 202 23.81 3.42 29.67
C ARG A 202 22.32 3.72 29.63
N ILE A 203 21.87 4.50 30.61
CA ILE A 203 20.50 5.01 30.66
C ILE A 203 20.31 6.03 29.52
N PRO A 204 19.26 5.92 28.69
CA PRO A 204 18.94 6.93 27.69
C PRO A 204 18.54 8.24 28.35
N ASN A 205 19.02 9.37 27.82
CA ASN A 205 18.43 10.66 28.15
C ASN A 205 17.10 10.80 27.39
N THR A 206 16.05 11.26 28.06
CA THR A 206 14.72 11.48 27.48
C THR A 206 14.72 12.42 26.27
N SER A 207 15.73 13.29 26.15
CA SER A 207 15.90 14.20 25.01
C SER A 207 16.70 13.60 23.84
N GLU A 208 17.17 12.35 23.95
CA GLU A 208 17.81 11.67 22.84
C GLU A 208 16.78 11.17 21.82
N LYS A 209 17.23 11.02 20.58
CA LYS A 209 16.39 10.57 19.48
C LYS A 209 16.59 9.06 19.29
N PRO A 210 15.52 8.25 19.22
CA PRO A 210 15.62 6.84 18.86
C PRO A 210 16.06 6.62 17.42
N LEU A 211 15.92 7.64 16.56
CA LEU A 211 16.27 7.59 15.15
C LEU A 211 17.17 8.77 14.77
N GLU A 212 18.48 8.52 14.76
CA GLU A 212 19.46 9.45 14.19
C GLU A 212 19.84 9.01 12.78
N VAL A 213 19.13 9.55 11.79
CA VAL A 213 19.38 9.28 10.37
C VAL A 213 19.71 10.58 9.67
N ASP A 214 20.82 10.63 8.93
CA ASP A 214 21.03 11.69 7.94
C ASP A 214 20.16 11.38 6.70
N GLU A 215 19.20 12.26 6.42
CA GLU A 215 18.24 12.07 5.32
C GLU A 215 18.93 12.00 3.95
N LYS A 216 19.97 12.81 3.73
CA LYS A 216 20.70 12.86 2.46
C LYS A 216 21.48 11.57 2.24
N ILE A 217 22.11 11.04 3.28
CA ILE A 217 22.79 9.74 3.25
C ILE A 217 21.76 8.63 3.00
N HIS A 218 20.65 8.63 3.74
CA HIS A 218 19.61 7.61 3.60
C HIS A 218 19.03 7.56 2.18
N ARG A 219 18.66 8.72 1.60
CA ARG A 219 18.18 8.81 0.21
C ARG A 219 19.23 8.37 -0.81
N ARG A 220 20.52 8.50 -0.50
CA ARG A 220 21.61 8.01 -1.36
C ARG A 220 21.73 6.49 -1.27
N LEU A 221 21.63 5.91 -0.08
CA LEU A 221 21.65 4.46 0.13
C LEU A 221 20.49 3.78 -0.62
N LEU A 222 19.27 4.30 -0.46
CA LEU A 222 18.09 3.77 -1.16
C LEU A 222 18.23 3.82 -2.68
N ARG A 223 18.73 4.95 -3.22
CA ARG A 223 19.05 5.08 -4.65
C ARG A 223 19.98 3.97 -5.15
N ASN A 224 21.03 3.70 -4.40
CA ASN A 224 22.00 2.68 -4.75
C ASN A 224 21.38 1.29 -4.70
N ILE A 225 20.59 0.99 -3.67
CA ILE A 225 19.89 -0.30 -3.51
C ILE A 225 18.86 -0.51 -4.61
N HIS A 226 18.06 0.51 -4.95
CA HIS A 226 17.08 0.42 -6.04
C HIS A 226 17.78 0.13 -7.38
N LYS A 227 18.89 0.81 -7.65
CA LYS A 227 19.71 0.56 -8.83
C LYS A 227 20.29 -0.85 -8.85
N GLU A 228 20.78 -1.35 -7.71
CA GLU A 228 21.31 -2.71 -7.57
C GLU A 228 20.25 -3.79 -7.79
N LEU A 229 19.05 -3.59 -7.24
CA LEU A 229 17.95 -4.54 -7.33
C LEU A 229 17.11 -4.39 -8.61
N CYS A 230 17.49 -3.47 -9.52
CA CYS A 230 16.72 -3.13 -10.72
C CYS A 230 15.24 -2.77 -10.43
N ILE A 231 14.99 -2.11 -9.28
CA ILE A 231 13.66 -1.69 -8.87
C ILE A 231 13.42 -0.29 -9.43
N ASN A 232 12.50 -0.19 -10.39
CA ASN A 232 12.04 1.08 -10.97
C ASN A 232 11.04 1.78 -10.03
N LEU A 233 11.46 2.08 -8.80
CA LEU A 233 10.69 2.89 -7.86
C LEU A 233 11.15 4.34 -7.98
N VAL A 234 10.22 5.24 -8.31
CA VAL A 234 10.49 6.67 -8.34
C VAL A 234 10.81 7.10 -6.91
N LEU A 235 11.98 7.67 -6.66
CA LEU A 235 12.41 7.99 -5.28
C LEU A 235 11.59 9.12 -4.63
N GLU A 236 10.89 9.91 -5.44
CA GLU A 236 9.86 10.85 -4.97
C GLU A 236 8.66 10.08 -4.37
N GLU A 237 8.41 8.84 -4.82
CA GLU A 237 7.41 7.91 -4.29
C GLU A 237 7.86 7.14 -3.04
N HIS A 238 8.94 7.58 -2.38
CA HIS A 238 8.93 7.55 -0.90
C HIS A 238 7.85 8.48 -0.29
N ALA A 239 6.84 8.85 -1.08
CA ALA A 239 5.43 8.93 -0.69
C ALA A 239 4.96 7.62 0.00
N CYS A 240 5.54 7.32 1.16
CA CYS A 240 5.09 6.23 2.02
C CYS A 240 3.62 6.42 2.46
N ARG A 241 3.10 7.65 2.28
CA ARG A 241 1.67 7.99 2.33
C ARG A 241 0.89 7.44 1.16
N LEU A 242 1.29 7.67 -0.09
CA LEU A 242 0.60 7.11 -1.25
C LEU A 242 0.62 5.58 -1.20
N PHE A 243 1.75 5.01 -0.78
CA PHE A 243 1.91 3.59 -0.47
C PHE A 243 0.87 3.10 0.56
N ALA A 244 0.86 3.69 1.76
CA ALA A 244 0.01 3.22 2.85
C ALA A 244 -1.47 3.44 2.52
N THR A 245 -1.81 4.59 1.94
CA THR A 245 -3.15 4.91 1.45
C THR A 245 -3.60 3.90 0.39
N ASN A 246 -2.77 3.59 -0.61
CA ASN A 246 -3.13 2.62 -1.64
C ASN A 246 -3.24 1.20 -1.09
N TYR A 247 -2.36 0.81 -0.16
CA TYR A 247 -2.44 -0.49 0.51
C TYR A 247 -3.72 -0.60 1.37
N MET A 248 -4.11 0.47 2.06
CA MET A 248 -5.41 0.58 2.76
C MET A 248 -6.60 0.46 1.81
N ARG A 249 -6.59 1.17 0.67
CA ARG A 249 -7.64 1.03 -0.35
C ARG A 249 -7.73 -0.41 -0.85
N TYR A 250 -6.59 -1.04 -1.13
CA TYR A 250 -6.53 -2.42 -1.60
C TYR A 250 -7.11 -3.41 -0.58
N LYS A 251 -6.83 -3.22 0.72
CA LYS A 251 -7.40 -4.04 1.79
C LYS A 251 -8.86 -3.71 2.11
N GLY A 252 -9.49 -2.81 1.36
CA GLY A 252 -10.90 -2.47 1.49
C GLY A 252 -11.21 -1.54 2.66
N VAL A 253 -10.22 -0.84 3.19
CA VAL A 253 -10.46 0.22 4.19
C VAL A 253 -11.27 1.33 3.52
N PRO A 254 -12.40 1.78 4.11
CA PRO A 254 -13.24 2.82 3.51
C PRO A 254 -12.46 4.10 3.22
N GLU A 255 -12.74 4.72 2.07
CA GLU A 255 -12.10 6.00 1.68
C GLU A 255 -12.33 7.11 2.73
N SER A 256 -13.46 7.09 3.46
CA SER A 256 -13.71 8.03 4.56
C SER A 256 -12.75 7.86 5.74
N GLU A 257 -12.37 6.62 6.06
CA GLU A 257 -11.36 6.34 7.08
C GLU A 257 -10.00 6.78 6.55
N ILE A 258 -9.64 6.36 5.34
CA ILE A 258 -8.41 6.76 4.67
C ILE A 258 -8.27 8.29 4.61
N GLN A 259 -9.31 9.03 4.24
CA GLN A 259 -9.31 10.50 4.17
C GLN A 259 -9.28 11.19 5.53
N GLN A 260 -9.85 10.59 6.57
CA GLN A 260 -9.64 11.05 7.95
C GLN A 260 -8.19 10.86 8.40
N HIS A 261 -7.52 9.81 7.89
CA HIS A 261 -6.12 9.47 8.19
C HIS A 261 -5.12 10.14 7.25
N SER A 262 -5.55 10.60 6.07
CA SER A 262 -4.76 11.31 5.08
C SER A 262 -5.44 12.64 4.79
N ARG A 263 -5.27 13.65 5.66
CA ARG A 263 -5.60 15.03 5.28
C ARG A 263 -4.61 15.51 4.21
N CYS A 264 -4.80 15.04 2.99
CA CYS A 264 -4.12 15.50 1.79
C CYS A 264 -4.79 16.79 1.32
N ARG A 265 -4.37 17.93 1.88
CA ARG A 265 -4.66 19.25 1.29
C ARG A 265 -3.38 20.09 1.32
N GLY A 266 -2.68 20.12 0.19
CA GLY A 266 -1.45 20.91 -0.01
C GLY A 266 -0.20 20.29 0.63
N ASP A 267 0.96 20.77 0.22
CA ASP A 267 2.29 20.38 0.72
C ASP A 267 2.53 20.72 2.21
N GLU A 268 1.59 21.40 2.85
CA GLU A 268 1.61 21.69 4.29
C GLU A 268 0.83 20.61 5.04
N VAL A 269 1.50 19.49 5.31
CA VAL A 269 0.88 18.31 5.89
C VAL A 269 1.00 18.28 7.41
N ASN A 270 -0.09 18.61 8.11
CA ASN A 270 -0.31 18.16 9.48
C ASN A 270 -0.69 16.68 9.44
N ALA A 271 0.16 15.87 10.06
CA ALA A 271 0.06 14.42 10.11
C ALA A 271 -0.95 14.01 11.20
N ASN A 272 -2.23 14.34 11.02
CA ASN A 272 -3.30 13.88 11.90
C ASN A 272 -3.43 12.35 11.79
N TYR A 273 -2.64 11.61 12.57
CA TYR A 273 -2.75 10.17 12.67
C TYR A 273 -3.28 9.82 14.05
N TYR A 274 -4.50 9.27 14.00
CA TYR A 274 -5.31 8.60 15.03
C TYR A 274 -5.48 9.31 16.38
N GLY A 275 -6.65 9.14 16.99
CA GLY A 275 -6.70 9.16 18.45
C GLY A 275 -5.87 7.99 19.01
N PRO A 276 -5.77 7.83 20.33
CA PRO A 276 -5.05 6.72 20.97
C PRO A 276 -5.51 5.31 20.51
N ASP A 277 -6.67 5.21 19.85
CA ASP A 277 -7.30 3.96 19.41
C ASP A 277 -7.55 3.93 17.88
N PRO A 278 -6.54 3.59 17.05
CA PRO A 278 -6.73 3.39 15.62
C PRO A 278 -7.71 2.25 15.32
N PRO A 279 -8.53 2.32 14.25
CA PRO A 279 -9.38 1.21 13.81
C PRO A 279 -8.56 -0.06 13.55
N GLU A 280 -9.10 -1.21 13.96
CA GLU A 280 -8.42 -2.50 13.83
C GLU A 280 -8.03 -2.84 12.37
N ALA A 281 -8.86 -2.44 11.40
CA ALA A 281 -8.57 -2.63 9.98
C ALA A 281 -7.31 -1.87 9.53
N ALA A 282 -7.12 -0.64 10.04
CA ALA A 282 -5.93 0.15 9.75
C ALA A 282 -4.68 -0.45 10.41
N ILE A 283 -4.79 -0.91 11.66
CA ILE A 283 -3.73 -1.63 12.38
C ILE A 283 -3.28 -2.86 11.58
N LYS A 284 -4.22 -3.75 11.22
CA LYS A 284 -3.95 -4.98 10.44
C LYS A 284 -3.24 -4.66 9.13
N THR A 285 -3.73 -3.63 8.46
CA THR A 285 -3.21 -3.21 7.16
C THR A 285 -1.81 -2.63 7.29
N LEU A 286 -1.57 -1.69 8.21
CA LEU A 286 -0.23 -1.13 8.43
C LEU A 286 0.77 -2.17 8.93
N ALA A 287 0.34 -3.19 9.66
CA ALA A 287 1.21 -4.28 10.06
C ALA A 287 1.40 -5.35 8.97
N ALA A 288 0.73 -5.23 7.82
CA ALA A 288 0.68 -6.24 6.76
C ALA A 288 0.28 -7.64 7.27
N VAL A 289 -0.69 -7.71 8.18
CA VAL A 289 -1.19 -8.96 8.77
C VAL A 289 -2.67 -9.18 8.46
N GLU A 290 -3.05 -10.43 8.20
CA GLU A 290 -4.44 -10.80 7.94
C GLU A 290 -5.27 -10.83 9.23
N SER A 291 -4.64 -11.19 10.34
CA SER A 291 -5.25 -11.24 11.67
C SER A 291 -4.29 -10.70 12.73
N VAL A 292 -4.83 -9.99 13.72
CA VAL A 292 -4.03 -9.50 14.86
C VAL A 292 -3.60 -10.68 15.76
N MET A 293 -4.27 -11.83 15.66
CA MET A 293 -3.88 -13.09 16.33
C MET A 293 -2.59 -13.72 15.77
N ASP A 294 -2.08 -13.21 14.65
CA ASP A 294 -0.86 -13.71 14.01
C ASP A 294 0.42 -13.03 14.54
N LEU A 295 0.29 -12.11 15.52
CA LEU A 295 1.36 -11.24 16.01
C LEU A 295 2.31 -11.80 17.09
N PRO A 296 1.92 -12.72 18.00
CA PRO A 296 2.84 -13.19 19.01
C PRO A 296 3.84 -14.18 18.40
N ARG A 297 5.11 -13.75 18.31
CA ARG A 297 6.21 -14.59 17.82
C ARG A 297 6.65 -15.65 18.82
N SER A 298 6.45 -15.39 20.10
CA SER A 298 6.70 -16.34 21.17
C SER A 298 5.64 -16.13 22.23
N LEU A 299 5.16 -17.25 22.79
CA LEU A 299 4.30 -17.27 23.98
C LEU A 299 5.12 -17.32 25.28
N VAL A 300 6.45 -17.36 25.15
CA VAL A 300 7.39 -17.37 26.26
C VAL A 300 8.04 -16.00 26.33
N ASP A 301 7.77 -15.32 27.42
CA ASP A 301 8.47 -14.09 27.78
C ASP A 301 9.83 -14.44 28.37
N PRO A 302 10.91 -13.73 27.95
CA PRO A 302 12.21 -13.94 28.55
C PRO A 302 12.18 -13.50 30.02
N PRO A 303 12.91 -14.21 30.91
CA PRO A 303 13.08 -13.78 32.28
C PRO A 303 13.64 -12.35 32.35
N PHE A 304 13.18 -11.55 33.31
CA PHE A 304 13.65 -10.17 33.48
C PHE A 304 15.18 -10.10 33.64
N GLU A 305 15.79 -11.03 34.36
CA GLU A 305 17.25 -11.10 34.52
C GLU A 305 17.98 -11.28 33.18
N LEU A 306 17.38 -12.02 32.23
CA LEU A 306 17.93 -12.19 30.89
C LEU A 306 17.87 -10.87 30.09
N ILE A 307 16.74 -10.15 30.19
CA ILE A 307 16.59 -8.81 29.58
C ILE A 307 17.64 -7.86 30.14
N LYS A 308 17.79 -7.80 31.46
CA LYS A 308 18.79 -6.96 32.12
C LYS A 308 20.20 -7.31 31.66
N LYS A 309 20.56 -8.59 31.68
CA LYS A 309 21.91 -9.08 31.36
C LYS A 309 22.30 -8.84 29.90
N LEU A 310 21.39 -9.11 28.97
CA LEU A 310 21.67 -9.12 27.53
C LEU A 310 21.25 -7.84 26.80
N CYS A 311 20.21 -7.15 27.27
CA CYS A 311 19.63 -5.98 26.59
C CYS A 311 19.98 -4.67 27.29
N PHE A 312 19.70 -4.52 28.58
CA PHE A 312 19.82 -3.25 29.32
C PHE A 312 20.47 -3.46 30.70
N ARG A 313 21.81 -3.44 30.77
CA ARG A 313 22.55 -3.82 32.00
C ARG A 313 22.37 -2.86 33.17
N TRP A 314 21.96 -1.64 32.88
CA TRP A 314 21.65 -0.60 33.86
C TRP A 314 20.22 -0.69 34.41
N LEU A 315 19.39 -1.61 33.89
CA LEU A 315 18.00 -1.73 34.31
C LEU A 315 17.93 -2.36 35.71
N GLU A 316 17.61 -1.56 36.72
CA GLU A 316 17.54 -2.02 38.12
C GLU A 316 16.16 -2.54 38.52
N THR A 317 15.11 -2.04 37.87
CA THR A 317 13.70 -2.34 38.17
C THR A 317 12.97 -2.78 36.91
N ASP A 318 11.86 -3.49 37.07
CA ASP A 318 11.02 -3.98 35.96
C ASP A 318 10.20 -2.85 35.32
N ASP A 319 10.89 -1.94 34.63
CA ASP A 319 10.24 -0.90 33.83
C ASP A 319 9.55 -1.55 32.63
N HIS A 320 8.23 -1.37 32.56
CA HIS A 320 7.38 -2.03 31.56
C HIS A 320 7.84 -1.77 30.12
N PHE A 321 8.25 -0.53 29.80
CA PHE A 321 8.66 -0.18 28.45
C PHE A 321 9.93 -0.94 28.04
N TYR A 322 10.98 -0.90 28.87
CA TYR A 322 12.22 -1.63 28.57
C TYR A 322 12.05 -3.14 28.62
N ARG A 323 11.17 -3.66 29.48
CA ARG A 323 10.80 -5.07 29.51
C ARG A 323 10.20 -5.52 28.17
N VAL A 324 9.25 -4.76 27.63
CA VAL A 324 8.63 -5.09 26.34
C VAL A 324 9.64 -4.99 25.20
N ILE A 325 10.44 -3.93 25.15
CA ILE A 325 11.49 -3.76 24.13
C ILE A 325 12.52 -4.89 24.18
N GLY A 326 13.01 -5.23 25.37
CA GLY A 326 13.95 -6.32 25.57
C GLY A 326 13.35 -7.68 25.22
N THR A 327 12.06 -7.88 25.52
CA THR A 327 11.31 -9.07 25.13
C THR A 327 11.24 -9.23 23.62
N VAL A 328 10.83 -8.17 22.90
CA VAL A 328 10.80 -8.17 21.43
C VAL A 328 12.19 -8.47 20.86
N TYR A 329 13.23 -7.81 21.38
CA TYR A 329 14.61 -8.02 20.93
C TYR A 329 15.05 -9.47 21.08
N LEU A 330 14.89 -10.07 22.26
CA LEU A 330 15.33 -11.44 22.53
C LEU A 330 14.51 -12.47 21.74
N GLN A 331 13.20 -12.26 21.60
CA GLN A 331 12.36 -13.13 20.78
C GLN A 331 12.76 -13.06 19.30
N ASP A 332 13.07 -11.87 18.78
CA ASP A 332 13.53 -11.71 17.40
C ASP A 332 14.92 -12.31 17.18
N ALA A 333 15.80 -12.24 18.19
CA ALA A 333 17.12 -12.87 18.19
C ALA A 333 17.07 -14.41 18.10
N THR A 334 15.95 -15.03 18.49
CA THR A 334 15.77 -16.49 18.31
C THR A 334 15.59 -16.89 16.84
N ILE A 335 15.21 -15.95 15.98
CA ILE A 335 14.93 -16.18 14.56
C ILE A 335 16.04 -15.59 13.69
N ILE A 336 16.43 -14.34 13.95
CA ILE A 336 17.51 -13.65 13.24
C ILE A 336 18.74 -13.65 14.16
N PRO A 337 19.82 -14.38 13.80
CA PRO A 337 21.04 -14.37 14.57
C PRO A 337 21.57 -12.94 14.74
N ILE A 338 21.91 -12.57 15.98
CA ILE A 338 22.51 -11.27 16.29
C ILE A 338 23.98 -11.53 16.63
N PRO A 339 24.94 -11.14 15.76
CA PRO A 339 26.36 -11.46 15.95
C PRO A 339 26.94 -10.98 17.29
N GLU A 340 26.42 -9.88 17.83
CA GLU A 340 26.90 -9.25 19.07
C GLU A 340 26.30 -9.86 20.35
N LEU A 341 25.39 -10.83 20.22
CA LEU A 341 24.75 -11.48 21.36
C LEU A 341 25.59 -12.68 21.80
N GLU A 342 26.23 -12.57 22.95
CA GLU A 342 26.87 -13.70 23.62
C GLU A 342 25.78 -14.72 24.03
N GLU A 343 25.68 -15.82 23.29
CA GLU A 343 24.71 -16.88 23.59
C GLU A 343 25.23 -17.73 24.78
N ASP A 344 24.82 -17.38 25.99
CA ASP A 344 25.06 -18.19 27.18
C ASP A 344 24.00 -19.30 27.36
N GLU A 345 24.19 -20.17 28.35
CA GLU A 345 23.29 -21.30 28.61
C GLU A 345 21.85 -20.86 28.90
N GLU A 346 21.65 -19.71 29.57
CA GLU A 346 20.33 -19.16 29.87
C GLU A 346 19.61 -18.71 28.59
N PHE A 347 20.31 -18.00 27.71
CA PHE A 347 19.77 -17.61 26.41
C PHE A 347 19.49 -18.81 25.52
N GLN A 348 20.37 -19.82 25.49
CA GLN A 348 20.13 -21.06 24.74
C GLN A 348 18.89 -21.79 25.27
N GLN A 349 18.71 -21.86 26.59
CA GLN A 349 17.52 -22.44 27.18
C GLN A 349 16.26 -21.69 26.77
N PHE A 350 16.27 -20.35 26.85
CA PHE A 350 15.18 -19.51 26.38
C PHE A 350 14.89 -19.71 24.88
N LYS A 351 15.93 -19.71 24.03
CA LYS A 351 15.85 -19.92 22.59
C LYS A 351 15.20 -21.26 22.25
N ASN A 352 15.62 -22.33 22.92
CA ASN A 352 15.04 -23.67 22.75
C ASN A 352 13.57 -23.74 23.18
N GLN A 353 13.20 -23.08 24.29
CA GLN A 353 11.81 -23.01 24.75
C GLN A 353 10.94 -22.20 23.77
N SER A 354 11.42 -21.04 23.32
CA SER A 354 10.76 -20.20 22.33
C SER A 354 10.51 -20.95 21.02
N LEU A 355 11.55 -21.60 20.47
CA LEU A 355 11.44 -22.40 19.24
C LEU A 355 10.47 -23.58 19.39
N SER A 356 10.48 -24.25 20.55
CA SER A 356 9.52 -25.32 20.85
C SER A 356 8.06 -24.82 20.82
N CYS A 357 7.79 -23.67 21.46
CA CYS A 357 6.47 -23.05 21.42
C CYS A 357 6.06 -22.61 20.00
N GLN A 358 6.97 -21.99 19.24
CA GLN A 358 6.73 -21.60 17.85
C GLN A 358 6.36 -22.80 16.98
N ASN A 359 7.07 -23.92 17.11
CA ASN A 359 6.78 -25.14 16.37
C ASN A 359 5.41 -25.73 16.72
N ARG A 360 4.99 -25.65 17.98
CA ARG A 360 3.64 -26.05 18.41
C ARG A 360 2.56 -25.15 17.81
N VAL A 361 2.77 -23.84 17.79
CA VAL A 361 1.84 -22.87 17.17
C VAL A 361 1.75 -23.10 15.66
N LYS A 362 2.87 -23.22 14.96
CA LYS A 362 2.90 -23.53 13.51
C LYS A 362 2.14 -24.81 13.19
N LYS A 363 2.36 -25.87 13.96
CA LYS A 363 1.64 -27.15 13.79
C LYS A 363 0.14 -27.02 14.05
N ALA A 364 -0.27 -26.16 14.98
CA ALA A 364 -1.69 -25.88 15.24
C ALA A 364 -2.33 -25.05 14.11
N GLU A 365 -1.61 -24.05 13.58
CA GLU A 365 -2.05 -23.27 12.41
C GLU A 365 -2.21 -24.15 11.17
N GLU A 366 -1.25 -25.04 10.91
CA GLU A 366 -1.29 -25.98 9.78
C GLU A 366 -2.49 -26.93 9.87
N ARG A 367 -2.78 -27.46 11.07
CA ARG A 367 -3.99 -28.26 11.31
C ARG A 367 -5.27 -27.47 11.03
N ARG A 368 -5.37 -26.23 11.51
CA ARG A 368 -6.53 -25.36 11.24
C ARG A 368 -6.69 -25.06 9.74
N ARG A 369 -5.59 -24.88 9.01
CA ARG A 369 -5.63 -24.69 7.55
C ARG A 369 -6.12 -25.96 6.85
N GLN A 370 -5.63 -27.12 7.27
CA GLN A 370 -6.06 -28.41 6.74
C GLN A 370 -7.55 -28.67 7.01
N GLU A 371 -8.02 -28.42 8.23
CA GLU A 371 -9.44 -28.52 8.61
C GLU A 371 -10.33 -27.61 7.75
N LYS A 372 -9.92 -26.35 7.52
CA LYS A 372 -10.64 -25.42 6.63
C LYS A 372 -10.68 -25.91 5.18
N LEU A 373 -9.59 -26.50 4.70
CA LEU A 373 -9.52 -27.07 3.35
C LEU A 373 -10.43 -28.30 3.22
N GLU A 374 -10.43 -29.18 4.21
CA GLU A 374 -11.32 -30.33 4.30
C GLU A 374 -12.80 -29.89 4.37
N GLU A 375 -13.12 -28.88 5.17
CA GLU A 375 -14.48 -28.31 5.25
C GLU A 375 -14.92 -27.69 3.91
N SER A 376 -14.02 -26.97 3.22
CA SER A 376 -14.28 -26.38 1.90
C SER A 376 -14.53 -27.46 0.84
N THR A 377 -13.69 -28.50 0.81
CA THR A 377 -13.83 -29.62 -0.13
C THR A 377 -15.08 -30.45 0.15
N GLU A 378 -15.46 -30.65 1.41
CA GLU A 378 -16.71 -31.34 1.76
C GLU A 378 -17.95 -30.51 1.38
N LYS A 379 -17.93 -29.19 1.64
CA LYS A 379 -18.99 -28.28 1.16
C LYS A 379 -19.14 -28.34 -0.36
N GLU A 380 -18.04 -28.40 -1.10
CA GLU A 380 -18.06 -28.52 -2.56
C GLU A 380 -18.57 -29.90 -3.03
N ARG A 381 -18.20 -30.99 -2.34
CA ARG A 381 -18.78 -32.32 -2.58
C ARG A 381 -20.29 -32.35 -2.34
N CYS A 382 -20.78 -31.72 -1.27
CA CYS A 382 -22.21 -31.60 -1.01
C CYS A 382 -22.95 -30.78 -2.08
N ARG A 383 -22.32 -29.73 -2.63
CA ARG A 383 -22.88 -28.94 -3.74
C ARG A 383 -23.00 -29.75 -5.03
N ARG A 384 -22.01 -30.59 -5.34
CA ARG A 384 -22.03 -31.47 -6.53
C ARG A 384 -23.10 -32.57 -6.46
N LYS A 385 -23.50 -32.99 -5.26
CA LYS A 385 -24.53 -34.03 -5.05
C LYS A 385 -25.97 -33.55 -5.19
N LYS A 386 -26.23 -32.25 -5.30
CA LYS A 386 -27.56 -31.77 -5.70
C LYS A 386 -27.60 -31.71 -7.22
N PRO A 387 -28.32 -32.61 -7.92
CA PRO A 387 -28.65 -32.36 -9.31
C PRO A 387 -29.44 -31.05 -9.33
N LYS A 388 -28.78 -29.96 -9.71
CA LYS A 388 -29.47 -28.74 -10.12
C LYS A 388 -30.19 -29.16 -11.38
N VAL A 389 -31.45 -29.58 -11.23
CA VAL A 389 -32.43 -29.51 -12.30
C VAL A 389 -32.46 -28.03 -12.66
N SER A 390 -31.62 -27.66 -13.62
CA SER A 390 -31.75 -26.43 -14.37
C SER A 390 -33.22 -26.43 -14.79
N SER A 391 -33.99 -25.46 -14.30
CA SER A 391 -35.32 -25.17 -14.82
C SER A 391 -35.11 -24.70 -16.26
N TYR A 392 -34.87 -25.67 -17.13
CA TYR A 392 -34.70 -25.52 -18.55
C TYR A 392 -36.07 -25.13 -19.09
N ASP A 393 -36.19 -23.85 -19.45
CA ASP A 393 -37.29 -23.37 -20.26
C ASP A 393 -36.79 -23.36 -21.72
N PRO A 394 -37.10 -24.39 -22.53
CA PRO A 394 -36.64 -24.49 -23.92
C PRO A 394 -37.08 -23.30 -24.79
N GLU A 395 -38.09 -22.53 -24.37
CA GLU A 395 -38.65 -21.45 -25.16
C GLU A 395 -37.92 -20.11 -24.99
N ASN A 396 -37.08 -19.94 -23.95
CA ASN A 396 -36.63 -18.60 -23.52
C ASN A 396 -35.14 -18.22 -23.72
N GLY A 397 -34.36 -19.03 -24.44
CA GLY A 397 -33.11 -18.56 -25.05
C GLY A 397 -31.85 -19.35 -24.68
N VAL A 398 -30.78 -19.06 -25.43
CA VAL A 398 -29.48 -19.72 -25.30
C VAL A 398 -28.71 -19.09 -24.15
N TYR A 399 -28.43 -19.87 -23.10
CA TYR A 399 -27.65 -19.42 -21.93
C TYR A 399 -26.27 -20.07 -21.90
N MET A 400 -25.30 -19.32 -21.37
CA MET A 400 -23.93 -19.78 -21.17
C MET A 400 -23.80 -20.59 -19.89
N GLU A 401 -23.05 -21.70 -19.93
CA GLU A 401 -22.89 -22.54 -18.76
C GLU A 401 -21.86 -21.93 -17.80
N ARG A 402 -22.34 -21.42 -16.66
CA ARG A 402 -21.49 -20.66 -15.72
C ARG A 402 -20.64 -21.54 -14.81
N TYR A 403 -20.92 -22.85 -14.76
CA TYR A 403 -20.24 -23.78 -13.84
C TYR A 403 -18.95 -24.37 -14.40
N LEU A 404 -18.56 -24.05 -15.63
CA LEU A 404 -17.30 -24.52 -16.19
C LEU A 404 -16.13 -23.83 -15.47
N SER A 405 -15.25 -24.65 -14.93
CA SER A 405 -14.26 -24.29 -13.90
C SER A 405 -12.82 -24.36 -14.41
N THR A 406 -12.60 -25.07 -15.51
CA THR A 406 -11.27 -25.25 -16.13
C THR A 406 -11.22 -24.65 -17.53
N VAL A 407 -10.03 -24.23 -17.97
CA VAL A 407 -9.83 -23.68 -19.33
C VAL A 407 -10.23 -24.69 -20.42
N ARG A 408 -10.02 -25.98 -20.15
CA ARG A 408 -10.45 -27.08 -21.03
C ARG A 408 -11.95 -27.08 -21.28
N GLU A 409 -12.75 -27.08 -20.21
CA GLU A 409 -14.22 -27.11 -20.32
C GLU A 409 -14.74 -25.89 -21.11
N ILE A 410 -14.11 -24.72 -20.89
CA ILE A 410 -14.41 -23.50 -21.65
C ILE A 410 -14.08 -23.65 -23.13
N ALA A 411 -12.94 -24.29 -23.46
CA ALA A 411 -12.55 -24.52 -24.84
C ALA A 411 -13.48 -25.51 -25.55
N GLU A 412 -13.91 -26.57 -24.85
CA GLU A 412 -14.90 -27.53 -25.35
C GLU A 412 -16.25 -26.83 -25.64
N GLU A 413 -16.74 -26.00 -24.72
CA GLU A 413 -17.95 -25.19 -24.91
C GLU A 413 -17.83 -24.24 -26.12
N TYR A 414 -16.67 -23.61 -26.29
CA TYR A 414 -16.43 -22.67 -27.37
C TYR A 414 -16.41 -23.33 -28.75
N LEU A 415 -15.70 -24.45 -28.85
CA LEU A 415 -15.42 -25.13 -30.12
C LEU A 415 -16.55 -26.05 -30.56
N PHE A 416 -17.11 -26.81 -29.63
CA PHE A 416 -18.03 -27.92 -29.90
C PHE A 416 -19.42 -27.72 -29.30
N GLY A 417 -19.54 -26.93 -28.22
CA GLY A 417 -20.78 -26.81 -27.44
C GLY A 417 -20.89 -27.89 -26.37
N ILE A 418 -21.92 -27.80 -25.53
CA ILE A 418 -22.19 -28.72 -24.41
C ILE A 418 -23.67 -29.13 -24.43
N ASP A 419 -23.97 -30.38 -24.09
CA ASP A 419 -25.35 -30.90 -23.95
C ASP A 419 -26.26 -30.64 -25.16
N ASN A 420 -25.76 -30.90 -26.37
CA ASN A 420 -26.45 -30.64 -27.64
C ASN A 420 -26.79 -29.16 -27.92
N ARG A 421 -26.14 -28.22 -27.23
CA ARG A 421 -26.26 -26.77 -27.52
C ARG A 421 -25.25 -26.36 -28.59
N GLU A 422 -25.61 -25.32 -29.36
CA GLU A 422 -24.68 -24.70 -30.32
C GLU A 422 -23.41 -24.21 -29.60
N SER A 423 -22.26 -24.30 -30.26
CA SER A 423 -21.01 -23.80 -29.69
C SER A 423 -21.04 -22.28 -29.55
N ILE A 424 -20.30 -21.74 -28.57
CA ILE A 424 -20.23 -20.28 -28.37
C ILE A 424 -19.68 -19.57 -29.61
N GLN A 425 -18.72 -20.18 -30.31
CA GLN A 425 -18.21 -19.67 -31.58
C GLN A 425 -19.32 -19.51 -32.63
N GLN A 426 -20.21 -20.50 -32.75
CA GLN A 426 -21.32 -20.45 -33.71
C GLN A 426 -22.35 -19.38 -33.30
N LEU A 427 -22.64 -19.25 -32.01
CA LEU A 427 -23.54 -18.22 -31.48
C LEU A 427 -22.99 -16.80 -31.72
N ASP A 428 -21.69 -16.59 -31.52
CA ASP A 428 -21.04 -15.31 -31.80
C ASP A 428 -21.06 -14.97 -33.29
N ARG A 429 -20.85 -15.95 -34.17
CA ARG A 429 -20.92 -15.76 -35.62
C ARG A 429 -22.33 -15.46 -36.12
N THR A 430 -23.32 -16.20 -35.63
CA THR A 430 -24.71 -16.14 -36.15
C THR A 430 -25.54 -15.03 -35.51
N ARG A 431 -25.35 -14.79 -34.21
CA ARG A 431 -26.19 -13.88 -33.41
C ARG A 431 -25.41 -12.70 -32.83
N GLY A 432 -24.08 -12.66 -32.93
CA GLY A 432 -23.26 -11.57 -32.40
C GLY A 432 -23.45 -11.36 -30.90
N SER A 433 -23.61 -10.12 -30.45
CA SER A 433 -23.87 -9.83 -29.03
C SER A 433 -25.31 -10.09 -28.57
N SER A 434 -26.25 -10.33 -29.49
CA SER A 434 -27.69 -10.38 -29.19
C SER A 434 -28.12 -11.63 -28.42
N TRP A 435 -27.36 -12.72 -28.49
CA TRP A 435 -27.65 -13.93 -27.72
C TRP A 435 -27.34 -13.75 -26.21
N ARG A 436 -26.51 -12.75 -25.84
CA ARG A 436 -26.22 -12.36 -24.46
C ARG A 436 -27.17 -11.26 -23.97
N ARG A 437 -28.45 -11.59 -23.78
CA ARG A 437 -29.48 -10.59 -23.44
C ARG A 437 -29.24 -9.95 -22.07
N VAL A 438 -28.84 -10.75 -21.07
CA VAL A 438 -28.71 -10.29 -19.69
C VAL A 438 -27.38 -9.56 -19.47
N SER A 439 -27.44 -8.37 -18.85
CA SER A 439 -26.24 -7.55 -18.56
C SER A 439 -25.17 -8.32 -17.76
N LYS A 440 -25.59 -9.11 -16.76
CA LYS A 440 -24.70 -9.98 -15.98
C LYS A 440 -23.94 -10.99 -16.84
N GLU A 441 -24.55 -11.50 -17.91
CA GLU A 441 -23.90 -12.45 -18.82
C GLU A 441 -22.92 -11.77 -19.75
N ARG A 442 -23.24 -10.56 -20.20
CA ARG A 442 -22.30 -9.74 -20.97
C ARG A 442 -21.04 -9.45 -20.17
N SER A 443 -21.19 -9.03 -18.92
CA SER A 443 -20.05 -8.77 -18.04
C SER A 443 -19.24 -10.04 -17.76
N PHE A 444 -19.90 -11.15 -17.43
CA PHE A 444 -19.22 -12.44 -17.20
C PHE A 444 -18.46 -12.92 -18.44
N TYR A 445 -19.09 -12.86 -19.62
CA TYR A 445 -18.46 -13.20 -20.90
C TYR A 445 -17.22 -12.33 -21.15
N CYS A 446 -17.36 -11.00 -21.08
CA CYS A 446 -16.27 -10.08 -21.40
C CYS A 446 -15.07 -10.25 -20.45
N ASN A 447 -15.33 -10.42 -19.16
CA ASN A 447 -14.27 -10.39 -18.14
C ASN A 447 -13.60 -11.75 -17.94
N ARG A 448 -14.35 -12.86 -18.08
CA ARG A 448 -13.84 -14.20 -17.74
C ARG A 448 -13.67 -15.12 -18.93
N ARG A 449 -14.52 -15.02 -19.95
CA ARG A 449 -14.55 -15.99 -21.06
C ARG A 449 -13.85 -15.49 -22.32
N LYS A 450 -14.10 -14.24 -22.69
CA LYS A 450 -13.56 -13.60 -23.89
C LYS A 450 -12.02 -13.66 -23.96
N PRO A 451 -11.25 -13.43 -22.89
CA PRO A 451 -9.78 -13.55 -22.96
C PRO A 451 -9.32 -14.95 -23.40
N ILE A 452 -9.98 -16.00 -22.90
CA ILE A 452 -9.70 -17.39 -23.25
C ILE A 452 -10.12 -17.66 -24.71
N TYR A 453 -11.28 -17.15 -25.14
CA TYR A 453 -11.75 -17.31 -26.52
C TYR A 453 -10.81 -16.64 -27.54
N ILE A 454 -10.27 -15.46 -27.22
CA ILE A 454 -9.27 -14.80 -28.07
C ILE A 454 -8.02 -15.67 -28.25
N LEU A 455 -7.56 -16.34 -27.18
CA LEU A 455 -6.45 -17.29 -27.28
C LEU A 455 -6.81 -18.47 -28.18
N ILE A 456 -7.99 -19.06 -28.00
CA ILE A 456 -8.47 -20.18 -28.82
C ILE A 456 -8.59 -19.77 -30.30
N GLU A 457 -9.03 -18.55 -30.59
CA GLU A 457 -9.12 -18.03 -31.96
C GLU A 457 -7.75 -17.87 -32.62
N LYS A 458 -6.72 -17.43 -31.89
CA LYS A 458 -5.35 -17.39 -32.39
C LYS A 458 -4.85 -18.80 -32.73
N LEU A 459 -5.07 -19.76 -31.82
CA LEU A 459 -4.73 -21.16 -32.07
C LEU A 459 -5.50 -21.72 -33.28
N LEU A 460 -6.77 -21.37 -33.46
CA LEU A 460 -7.53 -21.78 -34.65
C LEU A 460 -6.94 -21.21 -35.94
N GLN A 461 -6.33 -20.03 -35.93
CA GLN A 461 -5.63 -19.50 -37.09
C GLN A 461 -4.34 -20.28 -37.37
N GLU A 462 -3.55 -20.56 -36.32
CA GLU A 462 -2.30 -21.34 -36.43
C GLU A 462 -2.52 -22.77 -36.92
N TYR A 463 -3.61 -23.41 -36.49
CA TYR A 463 -3.94 -24.81 -36.81
C TYR A 463 -4.94 -24.92 -37.98
N ASN A 464 -5.02 -23.94 -38.88
CA ASN A 464 -5.87 -23.98 -40.08
C ASN A 464 -7.35 -24.35 -39.81
N GLN A 465 -7.92 -23.83 -38.72
CA GLN A 465 -9.28 -24.09 -38.23
C GLN A 465 -9.55 -25.54 -37.76
N ASP A 466 -8.51 -26.36 -37.52
CA ASP A 466 -8.66 -27.69 -36.91
C ASP A 466 -8.99 -27.58 -35.41
N LYS A 467 -10.28 -27.73 -35.08
CA LYS A 467 -10.79 -27.62 -33.70
C LYS A 467 -10.21 -28.70 -32.77
N GLU A 468 -9.96 -29.91 -33.26
CA GLU A 468 -9.45 -31.00 -32.43
C GLU A 468 -7.98 -30.78 -32.07
N ALA A 469 -7.18 -30.32 -33.03
CA ALA A 469 -5.78 -29.98 -32.78
C ALA A 469 -5.66 -28.83 -31.76
N VAL A 470 -6.50 -27.80 -31.90
CA VAL A 470 -6.54 -26.68 -30.94
C VAL A 470 -6.93 -27.15 -29.55
N LEU A 471 -7.97 -27.99 -29.41
CA LEU A 471 -8.37 -28.50 -28.10
C LEU A 471 -7.24 -29.32 -27.45
N LYS A 472 -6.57 -30.19 -28.21
CA LYS A 472 -5.40 -30.95 -27.73
C LYS A 472 -4.30 -30.02 -27.24
N ARG A 473 -4.02 -28.94 -27.99
CA ARG A 473 -3.00 -27.95 -27.60
C ARG A 473 -3.38 -27.21 -26.32
N VAL A 474 -4.62 -26.72 -26.21
CA VAL A 474 -5.12 -26.06 -25.00
C VAL A 474 -5.02 -26.98 -23.79
N VAL A 475 -5.39 -28.26 -23.93
CA VAL A 475 -5.27 -29.25 -22.83
C VAL A 475 -3.82 -29.47 -22.43
N GLN A 476 -2.90 -29.54 -23.40
CA GLN A 476 -1.47 -29.72 -23.14
C GLN A 476 -0.86 -28.53 -22.40
N ASP A 477 -1.18 -27.31 -22.84
CA ASP A 477 -0.61 -26.07 -22.28
C ASP A 477 -1.21 -25.75 -20.91
N THR A 478 -2.49 -26.06 -20.70
CA THR A 478 -3.18 -25.67 -19.47
C THR A 478 -3.24 -26.76 -18.41
N LYS A 479 -2.99 -28.04 -18.69
CA LYS A 479 -2.94 -29.13 -17.67
C LYS A 479 -4.07 -29.12 -16.62
N ASN A 480 -5.30 -28.74 -17.00
CA ASN A 480 -6.47 -28.53 -16.12
C ASN A 480 -6.41 -27.32 -15.16
N VAL A 481 -5.61 -26.31 -15.48
CA VAL A 481 -5.59 -25.02 -14.78
C VAL A 481 -7.00 -24.44 -14.72
N THR A 482 -7.35 -23.91 -13.54
CA THR A 482 -8.64 -23.28 -13.32
C THR A 482 -8.72 -21.95 -14.06
N VAL A 483 -9.94 -21.48 -14.33
CA VAL A 483 -10.16 -20.20 -15.03
C VAL A 483 -9.51 -19.03 -14.30
N ASP A 484 -9.60 -19.00 -12.97
CA ASP A 484 -9.05 -17.91 -12.17
C ASP A 484 -7.51 -17.92 -12.19
N GLU A 485 -6.88 -19.09 -12.05
CA GLU A 485 -5.42 -19.23 -12.18
C GLU A 485 -4.93 -18.80 -13.56
N PHE A 486 -5.64 -19.18 -14.62
CA PHE A 486 -5.28 -18.79 -15.99
C PHE A 486 -5.42 -17.28 -16.21
N LEU A 487 -6.50 -16.66 -15.72
CA LEU A 487 -6.68 -15.22 -15.88
C LEU A 487 -5.62 -14.44 -15.10
N ASN A 488 -5.28 -14.89 -13.88
CA ASN A 488 -4.22 -14.26 -13.09
C ASN A 488 -2.87 -14.33 -13.83
N SER A 489 -2.53 -15.47 -14.42
CA SER A 489 -1.28 -15.62 -15.21
C SER A 489 -1.29 -14.85 -16.54
N LEU A 490 -2.48 -14.58 -17.09
CA LEU A 490 -2.63 -13.73 -18.25
C LEU A 490 -2.41 -12.25 -17.90
N PHE A 491 -2.93 -11.80 -16.75
CA PHE A 491 -2.86 -10.40 -16.31
C PHE A 491 -1.52 -10.02 -15.68
N ASP A 492 -0.82 -10.95 -15.03
CA ASP A 492 0.55 -10.72 -14.53
C ASP A 492 1.62 -10.80 -15.64
N GLY A 493 1.20 -11.14 -16.87
CA GLY A 493 2.05 -11.27 -18.05
C GLY A 493 2.97 -12.50 -18.04
N SER A 494 2.86 -13.39 -17.07
CA SER A 494 3.67 -14.61 -16.97
C SER A 494 3.32 -15.63 -18.05
N TYR A 495 2.05 -15.74 -18.43
CA TYR A 495 1.59 -16.66 -19.48
C TYR A 495 2.24 -16.33 -20.83
N TYR A 496 2.31 -15.06 -21.20
CA TYR A 496 2.96 -14.63 -22.43
C TYR A 496 4.48 -14.86 -22.41
N ARG A 497 5.14 -14.84 -21.24
CA ARG A 497 6.58 -15.15 -21.12
C ARG A 497 6.88 -16.64 -21.30
N ILE A 498 5.97 -17.51 -20.86
CA ILE A 498 6.11 -18.97 -20.99
C ILE A 498 5.93 -19.39 -22.46
N HIS A 499 5.11 -18.67 -23.22
CA HIS A 499 4.71 -19.08 -24.57
C HIS A 499 5.29 -18.24 -25.72
N ASN A 500 6.05 -17.17 -25.44
CA ASN A 500 6.80 -16.38 -26.44
C ASN A 500 8.34 -16.58 -26.34
N MET A 501 8.83 -17.74 -25.89
CA MET A 501 10.24 -18.10 -26.12
C MET A 501 10.39 -18.76 -27.50
N GLU A 502 10.48 -17.91 -28.52
CA GLU A 502 11.35 -18.11 -29.69
C GLU A 502 12.39 -16.99 -29.75
#